data_AF-A0A358M306-F1
#
_entry.id   AF-A0A358M306-F1
#
_cell.length_a   1.000
_cell.length_b   1.000
_cell.length_c   1.000
_cell.angle_alpha   90.00
_cell.angle_beta   90.00
_cell.angle_gamma   90.00
#
_symmetry.space_group_name_H-M   'P 1'
#
loop_
_entity.id
_entity.type
_entity.pdbx_description
1 polymer ?
#
loop_
_entity_poly.entity_id
_entity_poly.type
_entity_poly.pdbx_seq_one_letter_code
_entity_poly.pdbx_strand_id
1 'polypeptide(L)'
;MSSIYYISEKADALIKKYDTRDPLALCRELRIRVRYKDLGTAVKAYYFYQSRIKNIVLNSRSGSIVQRVLCAHELGHAVLHGKLASAN
;
A
#
# COMPACT_ATOMS: atom_id res chain seq x y z
N MET A 1 -16.58 6.13 17.33
CA MET A 1 -15.85 6.70 16.17
C MET A 1 -16.17 5.85 14.95
N SER A 2 -16.60 6.45 13.83
CA SER A 2 -16.86 5.66 12.62
C SER A 2 -15.53 5.17 12.02
N SER A 3 -15.58 4.06 11.28
CA SER A 3 -14.41 3.45 10.61
C SER A 3 -13.65 4.45 9.71
N ILE A 4 -14.36 5.39 9.08
CA ILE A 4 -13.78 6.40 8.19
C ILE A 4 -12.86 7.36 8.94
N TYR A 5 -13.28 7.85 10.13
CA TYR A 5 -12.44 8.74 10.93
C TYR A 5 -11.13 8.06 11.34
N TYR A 6 -11.21 6.81 11.78
CA TYR A 6 -10.04 6.03 12.17
C TYR A 6 -9.03 5.88 11.01
N ILE A 7 -9.51 5.52 9.82
CA ILE A 7 -8.65 5.38 8.64
C ILE A 7 -8.02 6.74 8.26
N SER A 8 -8.81 7.81 8.29
CA SER A 8 -8.32 9.16 7.98
C SER A 8 -7.23 9.61 8.95
N GLU A 9 -7.42 9.40 10.25
CA GLU A 9 -6.42 9.75 11.27
C GLU A 9 -5.11 8.98 11.07
N LYS A 10 -5.18 7.69 10.69
CA LYS A 10 -3.99 6.89 10.38
C LYS A 10 -3.26 7.41 9.13
N ALA A 11 -4.00 7.80 8.10
CA ALA A 11 -3.41 8.40 6.91
C ALA A 11 -2.74 9.75 7.23
N ASP A 12 -3.42 10.63 7.96
CA ASP A 12 -2.88 11.94 8.35
C ASP A 12 -1.64 11.81 9.24
N ALA A 13 -1.62 10.85 10.16
CA ALA A 13 -0.45 10.57 10.99
C ALA A 13 0.76 10.13 10.16
N LEU A 14 0.56 9.32 9.12
CA LEU A 14 1.63 8.93 8.18
C LEU A 14 2.14 10.13 7.40
N ILE A 15 1.22 10.93 6.85
CA ILE A 15 1.56 12.11 6.05
C ILE A 15 2.39 13.09 6.89
N LYS A 16 1.95 13.37 8.12
CA LYS A 16 2.69 14.25 9.04
C LYS A 16 4.06 13.69 9.42
N LYS A 17 4.18 12.37 9.61
CA LYS A 17 5.42 11.73 10.03
C LYS A 17 6.50 11.75 8.94
N TYR A 18 6.11 11.56 7.68
CA TYR A 18 7.04 11.40 6.55
C TYR A 18 7.03 12.60 5.60
N ASP A 19 6.28 13.66 5.93
CA ASP A 19 6.13 14.89 5.15
C ASP A 19 5.79 14.65 3.67
N THR A 20 4.92 13.68 3.40
CA THR A 20 4.54 13.35 2.03
C THR A 20 3.18 12.67 1.95
N ARG A 21 2.44 13.00 0.89
CA ARG A 21 1.19 12.33 0.49
C ARG A 21 1.39 11.33 -0.64
N ASP A 22 2.61 11.21 -1.16
CA ASP A 22 2.89 10.28 -2.24
C ASP A 22 2.95 8.83 -1.71
N PRO A 23 2.03 7.94 -2.12
CA PRO A 23 2.02 6.56 -1.61
C PRO A 23 3.30 5.79 -1.94
N LEU A 24 3.95 6.09 -3.08
CA LEU A 24 5.22 5.46 -3.44
C LEU A 24 6.36 5.93 -2.51
N ALA A 25 6.40 7.22 -2.18
CA ALA A 25 7.33 7.74 -1.18
C ALA A 25 7.10 7.12 0.20
N LEU A 26 5.85 7.07 0.66
CA LEU A 26 5.49 6.42 1.93
C LEU A 26 5.91 4.94 1.94
N CYS A 27 5.72 4.22 0.84
CA CYS A 27 6.18 2.83 0.73
C CYS A 27 7.70 2.71 0.91
N ARG A 28 8.50 3.63 0.35
CA ARG A 28 9.97 3.64 0.54
C ARG A 28 10.34 3.85 2.01
N GLU A 29 9.75 4.86 2.65
CA GLU A 29 10.00 5.17 4.07
C GLU A 29 9.61 4.00 4.99
N LEU A 30 8.52 3.31 4.65
CA LEU A 30 8.02 2.15 5.41
C LEU A 30 8.70 0.83 5.04
N ARG A 31 9.74 0.86 4.19
CA ARG A 31 10.46 -0.33 3.69
C ARG A 31 9.53 -1.37 3.05
N ILE A 32 8.48 -0.91 2.36
CA ILE A 32 7.56 -1.72 1.59
C ILE A 32 8.08 -1.83 0.16
N ARG A 33 8.29 -3.06 -0.30
CA ARG A 33 8.79 -3.32 -1.65
C ARG A 33 7.67 -3.22 -2.66
N VAL A 34 7.70 -2.21 -3.53
CA VAL A 34 6.77 -2.06 -4.65
C VAL A 34 7.32 -2.74 -5.89
N ARG A 35 6.52 -3.57 -6.55
CA ARG A 35 6.85 -4.30 -7.79
C ARG A 35 5.81 -4.01 -8.85
N TYR A 36 6.24 -3.98 -10.11
CA TYR A 36 5.35 -3.88 -11.26
C TYR A 36 5.42 -5.19 -12.04
N LYS A 37 4.28 -5.81 -12.29
CA LYS A 37 4.17 -7.08 -13.04
C LYS A 37 2.95 -7.04 -13.95
N ASP A 38 2.99 -7.74 -15.07
CA ASP A 38 1.75 -8.00 -15.83
C ASP A 38 0.91 -8.99 -15.01
N LEU A 39 -0.23 -8.53 -14.50
CA LEU A 39 -1.17 -9.34 -13.70
C LEU A 39 -2.40 -9.75 -14.51
N GLY A 40 -2.35 -9.61 -15.84
CA GLY A 40 -3.47 -9.86 -16.72
C GLY A 40 -4.58 -8.82 -16.56
N THR A 41 -5.84 -9.25 -16.67
CA THR A 41 -7.02 -8.38 -16.66
C THR A 41 -7.81 -8.45 -15.35
N ALA A 42 -7.72 -9.55 -14.61
CA ALA A 42 -8.50 -9.79 -13.40
C ALA A 42 -7.91 -9.09 -12.16
N VAL A 43 -6.58 -9.00 -12.06
CA VAL A 43 -5.90 -8.48 -10.87
C VAL A 43 -5.23 -7.14 -11.19
N LYS A 44 -5.50 -6.13 -10.36
CA LYS A 44 -4.98 -4.77 -10.54
C LYS A 44 -3.80 -4.46 -9.61
N ALA A 45 -3.87 -4.93 -8.38
CA ALA A 45 -2.80 -4.87 -7.39
C ALA A 45 -3.07 -5.87 -6.27
N TYR A 46 -2.05 -6.15 -5.46
CA TYR A 46 -2.21 -6.86 -4.19
C TYR A 46 -1.03 -6.61 -3.24
N TYR A 47 -1.32 -6.69 -1.95
CA TYR A 47 -0.35 -6.67 -0.85
C TYR A 47 -0.16 -8.07 -0.26
N PHE A 48 1.08 -8.39 0.11
CA PHE A 48 1.38 -9.59 0.90
C PHE A 48 2.65 -9.41 1.76
N TYR A 49 2.79 -10.26 2.75
CA TYR A 49 3.97 -10.32 3.60
C TYR A 49 4.69 -11.65 3.38
N GLN A 50 5.99 -11.61 3.08
CA GLN A 50 6.79 -12.81 2.87
C GLN A 50 8.22 -12.57 3.33
N SER A 51 8.81 -13.53 4.05
CA SER A 51 10.22 -13.47 4.49
C SER A 51 10.56 -12.18 5.25
N ARG A 52 9.64 -11.72 6.10
CA ARG A 52 9.74 -10.46 6.86
C ARG A 52 9.71 -9.18 6.01
N ILE A 53 9.33 -9.28 4.74
CA ILE A 53 9.28 -8.17 3.80
C ILE A 53 7.81 -7.91 3.44
N LYS A 54 7.40 -6.65 3.57
CA LYS A 54 6.12 -6.14 3.04
C LYS A 54 6.25 -5.93 1.55
N ASN A 55 5.36 -6.51 0.75
CA ASN A 55 5.40 -6.42 -0.70
C ASN A 55 4.06 -5.89 -1.22
N ILE A 56 4.14 -4.95 -2.16
CA ILE A 56 3.01 -4.48 -2.97
C ILE A 56 3.34 -4.79 -4.42
N VAL A 57 2.41 -5.42 -5.14
CA VAL A 57 2.53 -5.68 -6.57
C VAL A 57 1.45 -4.90 -7.29
N LEU A 58 1.85 -4.07 -8.24
CA LEU A 58 0.97 -3.26 -9.08
C LEU A 58 0.97 -3.83 -10.51
N ASN A 59 -0.19 -3.87 -11.15
CA ASN A 59 -0.29 -4.32 -12.52
C ASN A 59 0.39 -3.30 -13.47
N SER A 60 1.39 -3.74 -14.23
CA SER A 60 2.12 -2.91 -15.19
C SER A 60 1.26 -2.46 -16.37
N ARG A 61 0.14 -3.15 -16.63
CA ARG A 61 -0.85 -2.74 -17.63
C ARG A 61 -1.67 -1.52 -17.23
N SER A 62 -1.69 -1.18 -15.94
CA SER A 62 -2.40 0.01 -15.44
C SER A 62 -1.59 1.28 -15.70
N GLY A 63 -2.26 2.36 -16.10
CA GLY A 63 -1.61 3.67 -16.22
C GLY A 63 -1.08 4.20 -14.88
N SER A 64 -0.10 5.10 -14.93
CA SER A 64 0.62 5.60 -13.73
C SER A 64 -0.28 6.21 -12.66
N ILE A 65 -1.32 6.96 -13.06
CA ILE A 65 -2.32 7.54 -12.13
C ILE A 65 -3.06 6.42 -11.39
N VAL A 66 -3.51 5.40 -12.13
CA VAL A 66 -4.22 4.24 -11.57
C VAL A 66 -3.30 3.44 -10.65
N GLN A 67 -2.05 3.22 -11.05
CA GLN A 67 -1.05 2.57 -10.20
C GLN A 67 -0.83 3.32 -8.89
N ARG A 68 -0.85 4.65 -8.90
CA ARG A 68 -0.70 5.47 -7.69
C ARG A 68 -1.88 5.32 -6.73
N VAL A 69 -3.11 5.29 -7.27
CA VAL A 69 -4.33 5.02 -6.47
C VAL A 69 -4.29 3.61 -5.87
N LEU A 70 -3.95 2.61 -6.68
CA LEU A 70 -3.81 1.22 -6.24
C LEU A 70 -2.72 1.09 -5.17
N CYS A 71 -1.57 1.76 -5.35
CA CYS A 71 -0.52 1.77 -4.35
C CYS A 71 -0.98 2.35 -3.01
N ALA A 72 -1.78 3.42 -3.02
CA ALA A 72 -2.35 3.99 -1.81
C ALA A 72 -3.31 3.02 -1.11
N HIS A 73 -4.13 2.30 -1.89
CA HIS A 73 -5.02 1.26 -1.37
C HIS A 73 -4.23 0.13 -0.69
N GLU A 74 -3.24 -0.43 -1.38
CA GLU A 74 -2.42 -1.53 -0.84
C GLU A 74 -1.53 -1.09 0.34
N LEU A 75 -1.08 0.18 0.35
CA LEU A 75 -0.42 0.78 1.51
C LEU A 75 -1.35 0.78 2.74
N GLY A 76 -2.64 1.06 2.54
CA GLY A 76 -3.66 0.92 3.58
C GLY A 76 -3.64 -0.48 4.21
N HIS A 77 -3.63 -1.54 3.40
CA HIS A 77 -3.51 -2.91 3.88
C HIS A 77 -2.22 -3.15 4.66
N ALA A 78 -1.09 -2.67 4.15
CA ALA A 78 0.22 -2.83 4.78
C ALA A 78 0.34 -2.14 6.16
N VAL A 79 -0.41 -1.06 6.35
CA VAL A 79 -0.41 -0.24 7.59
C VAL A 79 -1.44 -0.75 8.58
N LEU A 80 -2.67 -1.02 8.13
CA LEU A 80 -3.81 -1.33 9.00
C LEU A 80 -3.93 -2.83 9.27
N HIS A 81 -3.56 -3.69 8.32
CA HIS A 81 -3.78 -5.13 8.37
C HIS A 81 -2.48 -5.94 8.31
N GLY A 82 -1.33 -5.28 8.41
CA GLY A 82 -0.02 -5.93 8.31
C GLY A 82 0.20 -7.09 9.30
N LYS A 83 -0.34 -7.00 10.51
CA LYS A 83 -0.24 -8.07 11.53
C LYS A 83 -0.97 -9.35 11.10
N LEU A 84 -2.15 -9.21 10.50
CA LEU A 84 -2.92 -10.35 9.99
C LEU A 84 -2.18 -11.01 8.82
N ALA A 85 -1.58 -10.21 7.93
CA ALA A 85 -0.82 -10.73 6.80
C ALA A 85 0.48 -11.42 7.21
N SER A 86 1.10 -11.02 8.33
CA SER A 86 2.34 -11.61 8.84
C SER A 86 2.15 -12.83 9.76
N ALA A 87 0.92 -13.17 10.12
CA ALA A 87 0.60 -14.27 11.03
C ALA A 87 0.51 -15.64 10.34
N ASN A 88 0.90 -15.73 9.06
CA ASN A 88 1.01 -16.97 8.29
C ASN A 88 2.47 -17.43 8.22
#